data_AF-A0AAD3QXI4-F1
#
_entry.id   AF-A0AAD3QXI4-F1
#
_cell.length_a   1.000
_cell.length_b   1.000
_cell.length_c   1.000
_cell.angle_alpha   90.00
_cell.angle_beta   90.00
_cell.angle_gamma   90.00
#
_symmetry.space_group_name_H-M   'P 1'
#
loop_
_entity.id
_entity.type
_entity.pdbx_description
1 polymer ?
#
loop_
_entity_poly.entity_id
_entity_poly.type
_entity_poly.pdbx_seq_one_letter_code
_entity_poly.pdbx_strand_id
1 'polypeptide(L)'
;MNCRSGLAWLACGPHLEVVHAVTGERLSAYCFSGGGEHPPSVLAARDFSWLKRSGLLVGLEEAEGSVLCLYDLGLSRVVKAVVIPGRITAIEPLVSYGGASTSTQHLHQSLRWFFGIAAVVTDVGHVLLVDLCLDDLSCSQSELEASDLQVVTKSPAEIPRLREVSTRQGRHLCLQLNGPSGVGATALQYIPRTNQLAVGFSDGYLQLWNMKTLKKEYHSQLEGGGVAVYTFTFQEPENDPRNCCYLWAVQSSQDLEGDTVSLRLLQLAFSERKCLSSGKILYEGLEYCEERYSQELSGTAFPLRAQTTNTRLLSCQTIEKFRPHPDRDDSMNEVASPDTSVSIFSWQVKAYGQGTPTTYIGVFDINRWYHAQMPDSL
;
A
#
# COMPACT_ATOMS: atom_id res chain seq x y z
N MET A 1 5.69 9.62 -2.12
CA MET A 1 4.67 10.65 -1.80
C MET A 1 3.49 10.42 -2.74
N ASN A 2 2.27 10.24 -2.22
CA ASN A 2 1.07 10.10 -3.05
C ASN A 2 0.24 11.39 -2.90
N CYS A 3 0.42 12.36 -3.80
CA CYS A 3 -0.05 13.74 -3.65
C CYS A 3 -1.52 13.96 -4.08
N ARG A 4 -2.48 13.13 -3.64
CA ARG A 4 -3.90 13.44 -3.92
C ARG A 4 -4.45 14.60 -3.07
N SER A 5 -3.86 14.85 -1.90
CA SER A 5 -4.29 15.87 -0.95
C SER A 5 -3.37 17.10 -0.89
N GLY A 6 -2.28 17.11 -1.67
CA GLY A 6 -1.25 18.16 -1.57
C GLY A 6 -0.49 18.16 -0.24
N LEU A 7 -0.56 17.07 0.52
CA LEU A 7 0.08 16.92 1.82
C LEU A 7 1.43 16.21 1.71
N ALA A 8 2.39 16.62 2.54
CA ALA A 8 3.57 15.85 2.87
C ALA A 8 3.66 15.75 4.40
N TRP A 9 4.30 14.69 4.89
CA TRP A 9 4.52 14.50 6.32
C TRP A 9 5.95 14.10 6.60
N LEU A 10 6.46 14.54 7.74
CA LEU A 10 7.77 14.19 8.27
C LEU A 10 7.57 13.53 9.62
N ALA A 11 8.36 12.48 9.86
CA ALA A 11 8.33 11.74 11.12
C ALA A 11 9.75 11.55 11.64
N CYS A 12 9.95 11.78 12.94
CA CYS A 12 11.23 11.54 13.62
C CYS A 12 10.95 11.13 15.06
N GLY A 13 11.20 9.85 15.38
CA GLY A 13 10.79 9.28 16.68
C GLY A 13 9.28 9.50 16.92
N PRO A 14 8.88 10.13 18.04
CA PRO A 14 7.46 10.38 18.36
C PRO A 14 6.87 11.59 17.63
N HIS A 15 7.68 12.37 16.91
CA HIS A 15 7.22 13.62 16.31
C HIS A 15 6.68 13.39 14.90
N LEU A 16 5.51 13.95 14.63
CA LEU A 16 4.87 14.02 13.32
C LEU A 16 4.62 15.49 12.96
N GLU A 17 5.09 15.90 11.79
CA GLU A 17 4.75 17.20 11.20
C GLU A 17 4.08 16.98 9.85
N VAL A 18 3.00 17.70 9.59
CA VAL A 18 2.27 17.67 8.32
C VAL A 18 2.35 19.04 7.69
N VAL A 19 2.80 19.09 6.44
CA VAL A 19 3.07 20.31 5.70
C VAL A 19 2.38 20.28 4.34
N HIS A 20 2.13 21.45 3.78
CA HIS A 20 1.69 21.58 2.39
C HIS A 20 2.86 21.23 1.46
N ALA A 21 2.69 20.22 0.59
CA ALA A 21 3.76 19.61 -0.19
C ALA A 21 4.48 20.59 -1.14
N VAL A 22 3.80 21.66 -1.57
CA VAL A 22 4.38 22.67 -2.49
C VAL A 22 5.01 23.86 -1.75
N THR A 23 4.38 24.37 -0.69
CA THR A 23 4.80 25.61 -0.02
C THR A 23 5.68 25.36 1.20
N GLY A 24 5.66 24.14 1.74
CA GLY A 24 6.31 23.79 3.00
C GLY A 24 5.61 24.37 4.23
N GLU A 25 4.46 25.02 4.08
CA GLU A 25 3.70 25.57 5.21
C GLU A 25 3.26 24.44 6.14
N ARG A 26 3.52 24.59 7.44
CA ARG A 26 3.09 23.61 8.45
C ARG A 26 1.59 23.71 8.66
N LEU A 27 0.90 22.62 8.35
CA LEU A 27 -0.54 22.48 8.48
C LEU A 27 -0.93 21.91 9.85
N SER A 28 -0.12 20.98 10.38
CA SER A 28 -0.39 20.30 11.64
C SER A 28 0.90 19.69 12.22
N ALA A 29 0.92 19.47 13.54
CA ALA A 29 2.03 18.79 14.22
C ALA A 29 1.53 18.07 15.47
N TYR A 30 2.18 16.95 15.80
CA TYR A 30 1.86 16.15 16.98
C TYR A 30 3.10 15.46 17.52
N CYS A 31 3.14 15.27 18.84
CA CYS A 31 4.14 14.44 19.51
C CYS A 31 3.38 13.31 20.19
N PHE A 32 3.54 12.10 19.68
CA PHE A 32 2.92 10.91 20.28
C PHE A 32 3.56 10.63 21.65
N SER A 33 2.74 10.20 22.59
CA SER A 33 3.16 9.81 23.93
C SER A 33 3.03 8.30 24.08
N GLY A 34 3.96 7.67 24.81
CA GLY A 34 3.91 6.24 25.12
C GLY A 34 3.52 6.01 26.57
N GLY A 35 2.97 4.82 26.87
CA GLY A 35 2.67 4.41 28.24
C GLY A 35 3.90 4.05 29.10
N GLY A 36 5.08 3.93 28.49
CA GLY A 36 6.33 3.48 29.13
C GLY A 36 7.43 4.53 29.23
N GLU A 37 8.63 4.11 29.66
CA GLU A 37 9.81 4.99 29.81
C GLU A 37 10.38 5.50 28.47
N HIS A 38 10.12 4.77 27.38
CA HIS A 38 10.60 5.13 26.04
C HIS A 38 9.48 5.75 25.20
N PRO A 39 9.72 6.89 24.53
CA PRO A 39 8.74 7.47 23.64
C PRO A 39 8.50 6.57 22.42
N PRO A 40 7.28 6.54 21.87
CA PRO A 40 6.97 5.74 20.70
C PRO A 40 7.70 6.28 19.46
N SER A 41 7.82 5.44 18.43
CA SER A 41 8.36 5.86 17.13
C SER A 41 7.31 5.70 16.03
N VAL A 42 7.13 6.72 15.20
CA VAL A 42 6.28 6.61 14.01
C VAL A 42 6.96 5.70 13.00
N LEU A 43 6.30 4.59 12.65
CA LEU A 43 6.81 3.57 11.72
C LEU A 43 6.28 3.74 10.32
N ALA A 44 4.99 4.04 10.21
CA ALA A 44 4.30 4.15 8.93
C ALA A 44 3.21 5.21 9.01
N ALA A 45 2.96 5.89 7.90
CA ALA A 45 1.83 6.80 7.77
C ALA A 45 1.23 6.73 6.37
N ARG A 46 -0.09 6.89 6.30
CA ARG A 46 -0.88 6.95 5.06
C ARG A 46 -1.93 8.03 5.16
N ASP A 47 -2.16 8.72 4.05
CA ASP A 47 -3.28 9.64 3.93
C ASP A 47 -4.61 8.89 4.07
N PHE A 48 -5.52 9.47 4.83
CA PHE A 48 -6.84 8.88 5.03
C PHE A 48 -7.89 9.97 5.27
N SER A 49 -8.93 9.97 4.44
CA SER A 49 -10.04 10.90 4.55
C SER A 49 -11.35 10.15 4.77
N TRP A 50 -12.08 10.50 5.81
CA TRP A 50 -13.33 9.85 6.21
C TRP A 50 -14.35 10.89 6.67
N LEU A 51 -15.65 10.65 6.46
CA LEU A 51 -16.73 11.52 6.96
C LEU A 51 -16.50 13.04 6.73
N LYS A 52 -15.93 13.42 5.58
CA LYS A 52 -15.52 14.80 5.22
C LYS A 52 -14.40 15.42 6.07
N ARG A 53 -13.70 14.58 6.84
CA ARG A 53 -12.48 14.90 7.57
C ARG A 53 -11.27 14.42 6.76
N SER A 54 -10.14 15.05 7.03
CA SER A 54 -8.84 14.67 6.47
C SER A 54 -7.91 14.34 7.62
N GLY A 55 -7.13 13.28 7.44
CA GLY A 55 -6.23 12.80 8.46
C GLY A 55 -5.19 11.84 7.93
N LEU A 56 -4.53 11.16 8.86
CA LEU A 56 -3.55 10.12 8.59
C LEU A 56 -3.91 8.87 9.38
N LEU A 57 -3.70 7.70 8.78
CA LEU A 57 -3.44 6.49 9.56
C LEU A 57 -1.96 6.48 9.91
N VAL A 58 -1.64 6.25 11.18
CA VAL A 58 -0.26 6.27 11.70
C VAL A 58 0.00 5.01 12.49
N GLY A 59 1.09 4.30 12.19
CA GLY A 59 1.56 3.16 12.96
C GLY A 59 2.67 3.60 13.91
N LEU A 60 2.51 3.31 15.18
CA LEU A 60 3.49 3.61 16.22
C LEU A 60 4.13 2.32 16.73
N GLU A 61 5.44 2.35 16.95
CA GLU A 61 6.17 1.37 17.74
C GLU A 61 6.05 1.73 19.22
N GLU A 62 5.68 0.74 20.04
CA GLU A 62 5.72 0.86 21.50
C GLU A 62 6.53 -0.30 22.10
N ALA A 63 6.89 -0.19 23.39
CA ALA A 63 7.73 -1.17 24.06
C ALA A 63 7.18 -2.61 24.01
N GLU A 64 5.85 -2.77 24.00
CA GLU A 64 5.18 -4.07 24.02
C GLU A 64 4.48 -4.43 22.69
N GLY A 65 4.66 -3.63 21.63
CA GLY A 65 4.06 -3.91 20.33
C GLY A 65 3.91 -2.69 19.44
N SER A 66 2.70 -2.49 18.92
CA SER A 66 2.42 -1.34 18.07
C SER A 66 0.99 -0.86 18.22
N VAL A 67 0.77 0.41 17.87
CA VAL A 67 -0.56 1.03 17.87
C VAL A 67 -0.85 1.59 16.49
N LEU A 68 -2.04 1.30 15.97
CA LEU A 68 -2.58 1.99 14.79
C LEU A 68 -3.45 3.15 15.27
N CYS A 69 -3.06 4.36 14.91
CA CYS A 69 -3.75 5.60 15.22
C CYS A 69 -4.46 6.17 14.01
N LEU A 70 -5.66 6.73 14.24
CA LEU A 70 -6.35 7.62 13.32
C LEU A 70 -6.12 9.06 13.78
N TYR A 71 -5.28 9.80 13.05
CA TYR A 71 -4.92 11.18 13.34
C TYR A 71 -5.78 12.15 12.53
N ASP A 72 -6.53 13.03 13.19
CA ASP A 72 -7.38 14.04 12.55
C ASP A 72 -6.59 15.35 12.38
N LEU A 73 -6.36 15.77 11.12
CA LEU A 73 -5.58 16.98 10.82
C LEU A 73 -6.30 18.25 11.28
N GLY A 74 -7.63 18.28 11.18
CA GLY A 74 -8.42 19.46 11.56
C GLY A 74 -8.38 19.70 13.07
N LEU A 75 -8.26 18.64 13.85
CA LEU A 75 -8.13 18.70 15.31
C LEU A 75 -6.68 18.62 15.80
N SER A 76 -5.75 18.26 14.92
CA SER A 76 -4.34 17.99 15.24
C SER A 76 -4.15 17.02 16.40
N ARG A 77 -4.93 15.94 16.44
CA ARG A 77 -4.88 14.92 17.50
C ARG A 77 -5.30 13.54 17.00
N VAL A 78 -4.91 12.51 17.76
CA VAL A 78 -5.46 11.17 17.60
C VAL A 78 -6.93 11.16 18.03
N VAL A 79 -7.78 10.50 17.24
CA VAL A 79 -9.22 10.36 17.52
C VAL A 79 -9.65 8.91 17.71
N LYS A 80 -8.87 7.94 17.23
CA LYS A 80 -9.02 6.51 17.52
C LYS A 80 -7.64 5.86 17.55
N ALA A 81 -7.46 4.87 18.40
CA ALA A 81 -6.24 4.09 18.48
C ALA A 81 -6.57 2.63 18.79
N VAL A 82 -5.80 1.70 18.22
CA VAL A 82 -5.99 0.26 18.43
C VAL A 82 -4.64 -0.44 18.49
N VAL A 83 -4.49 -1.36 19.44
CA VAL A 83 -3.28 -2.18 19.60
C VAL A 83 -3.18 -3.20 18.47
N ILE A 84 -2.00 -3.34 17.88
CA ILE A 84 -1.69 -4.30 16.82
C ILE A 84 -0.69 -5.34 17.34
N PRO A 85 -0.94 -6.65 17.12
CA PRO A 85 -0.01 -7.69 17.53
C PRO A 85 1.21 -7.72 16.60
N GLY A 86 2.39 -7.45 17.17
CA GLY A 86 3.67 -7.38 16.43
C GLY A 86 3.98 -5.97 15.93
N ARG A 87 5.19 -5.78 15.41
CA ARG A 87 5.66 -4.46 14.98
C ARG A 87 5.11 -4.11 13.62
N ILE A 88 4.38 -3.01 13.49
CA ILE A 88 3.82 -2.57 12.21
C ILE A 88 4.96 -2.24 11.23
N THR A 89 4.90 -2.79 10.02
CA THR A 89 5.87 -2.50 8.94
C THR A 89 5.25 -1.72 7.79
N ALA A 90 3.96 -1.92 7.51
CA ALA A 90 3.21 -1.10 6.57
C ALA A 90 1.71 -1.04 6.90
N ILE A 91 1.08 0.05 6.47
CA ILE A 91 -0.35 0.31 6.60
C ILE A 91 -0.87 0.69 5.22
N GLU A 92 -2.08 0.26 4.89
CA GLU A 92 -2.76 0.62 3.65
C GLU A 92 -4.27 0.76 3.87
N PRO A 93 -4.86 1.95 3.68
CA PRO A 93 -6.30 2.10 3.74
C PRO A 93 -6.98 1.43 2.53
N LEU A 94 -7.98 0.58 2.78
CA LEU A 94 -8.78 -0.07 1.74
C LEU A 94 -9.99 0.78 1.37
N VAL A 95 -10.78 1.14 2.37
CA VAL A 95 -11.97 1.98 2.24
C VAL A 95 -12.15 2.88 3.46
N SER A 96 -12.66 4.09 3.25
CA SER A 96 -12.95 5.06 4.32
C SER A 96 -14.42 5.19 4.67
N TYR A 97 -15.22 4.26 4.18
CA TYR A 97 -16.66 4.16 4.38
C TYR A 97 -17.01 2.72 4.80
N GLY A 98 -18.26 2.52 5.21
CA GLY A 98 -18.73 1.24 5.71
C GLY A 98 -20.14 0.90 5.29
N GLY A 99 -20.60 -0.22 5.83
CA GLY A 99 -21.96 -0.71 5.66
C GLY A 99 -22.24 -1.38 4.31
N ALA A 100 -23.40 -2.00 4.23
CA ALA A 100 -23.89 -2.67 3.03
C ALA A 100 -24.42 -1.64 2.01
N SER A 101 -23.50 -0.92 1.37
CA SER A 101 -23.80 0.03 0.29
C SER A 101 -23.45 -0.57 -1.09
N THR A 102 -23.79 0.18 -2.16
CA THR A 102 -23.30 -0.09 -3.52
C THR A 102 -21.79 0.11 -3.63
N SER A 103 -21.23 1.09 -2.91
CA SER A 103 -19.79 1.38 -2.95
C SER A 103 -18.94 0.25 -2.36
N THR A 104 -19.45 -0.57 -1.43
CA THR A 104 -18.72 -1.70 -0.84
C THR A 104 -18.97 -3.05 -1.54
N GLN A 105 -19.70 -3.07 -2.66
CA GLN A 105 -20.07 -4.33 -3.34
C GLN A 105 -18.87 -5.11 -3.88
N HIS A 106 -17.75 -4.45 -4.15
CA HIS A 106 -16.50 -5.11 -4.56
C HIS A 106 -15.82 -5.88 -3.42
N LEU A 107 -16.20 -5.64 -2.16
CA LEU A 107 -15.63 -6.34 -1.01
C LEU A 107 -16.39 -7.62 -0.67
N HIS A 108 -15.72 -8.51 0.06
CA HIS A 108 -16.32 -9.69 0.68
C HIS A 108 -17.45 -9.29 1.64
N GLN A 109 -18.51 -10.10 1.72
CA GLN A 109 -19.70 -9.78 2.53
C GLN A 109 -19.37 -9.47 4.00
N SER A 110 -18.39 -10.17 4.57
CA SER A 110 -17.93 -9.93 5.94
C SER A 110 -17.30 -8.56 6.14
N LEU A 111 -16.48 -8.09 5.19
CA LEU A 111 -15.86 -6.76 5.27
C LEU A 111 -16.88 -5.63 5.17
N ARG A 112 -18.03 -5.88 4.56
CA ARG A 112 -19.11 -4.88 4.42
C ARG A 112 -19.81 -4.55 5.75
N TRP A 113 -19.50 -5.29 6.82
CA TRP A 113 -19.93 -4.97 8.18
C TRP A 113 -19.00 -4.00 8.90
N PHE A 114 -17.79 -3.78 8.38
CA PHE A 114 -16.83 -2.83 8.96
C PHE A 114 -17.14 -1.40 8.51
N PHE A 115 -16.64 -0.43 9.27
CA PHE A 115 -16.79 0.98 8.96
C PHE A 115 -15.42 1.64 8.89
N GLY A 116 -14.90 1.76 7.67
CA GLY A 116 -13.50 2.05 7.42
C GLY A 116 -12.65 0.80 7.63
N ILE A 117 -11.77 0.51 6.67
CA ILE A 117 -10.91 -0.67 6.72
C ILE A 117 -9.48 -0.26 6.42
N ALA A 118 -8.58 -0.61 7.31
CA ALA A 118 -7.14 -0.51 7.09
C ALA A 118 -6.54 -1.92 7.04
N ALA A 119 -5.71 -2.18 6.04
CA ALA A 119 -4.80 -3.31 6.07
C ALA A 119 -3.54 -2.91 6.84
N VAL A 120 -3.10 -3.80 7.72
CA VAL A 120 -1.88 -3.65 8.52
C VAL A 120 -1.06 -4.91 8.39
N VAL A 121 0.24 -4.75 8.17
CA VAL A 121 1.18 -5.86 8.13
C VAL A 121 2.31 -5.66 9.13
N THR A 122 2.92 -6.76 9.57
CA THR A 122 3.92 -6.76 10.63
C THR A 122 5.21 -7.48 10.27
N ASP A 123 6.23 -7.24 11.09
CA ASP A 123 7.55 -7.88 11.08
C ASP A 123 7.54 -9.40 11.30
N VAL A 124 6.46 -9.96 11.85
CA VAL A 124 6.26 -11.41 11.99
C VAL A 124 5.37 -12.02 10.90
N GLY A 125 4.95 -11.22 9.92
CA GLY A 125 4.21 -11.68 8.74
C GLY A 125 2.68 -11.67 8.87
N HIS A 126 2.13 -11.06 9.92
CA HIS A 126 0.68 -10.87 10.01
C HIS A 126 0.19 -10.03 8.82
N VAL A 127 -0.96 -10.41 8.28
CA VAL A 127 -1.75 -9.59 7.35
C VAL A 127 -3.14 -9.44 7.93
N LEU A 128 -3.46 -8.24 8.41
CA LEU A 128 -4.63 -7.92 9.21
C LEU A 128 -5.50 -6.91 8.48
N LEU A 129 -6.81 -7.16 8.40
CA LEU A 129 -7.81 -6.18 7.98
C LEU A 129 -8.54 -5.68 9.23
N VAL A 130 -8.28 -4.44 9.61
CA VAL A 130 -8.75 -3.83 10.85
C VAL A 130 -9.98 -2.97 10.57
N ASP A 131 -11.07 -3.18 11.32
CA ASP A 131 -12.23 -2.29 11.35
C ASP A 131 -11.86 -1.01 12.09
N LEU A 132 -12.03 0.14 11.44
CA LEU A 132 -11.73 1.45 12.02
C LEU A 132 -12.89 2.01 12.85
N CYS A 133 -14.05 1.32 12.89
CA CYS A 133 -15.22 1.70 13.68
C CYS A 133 -15.63 3.17 13.48
N LEU A 134 -15.62 3.64 12.23
CA LEU A 134 -15.94 5.04 11.89
C LEU A 134 -17.42 5.40 12.10
N ASP A 135 -18.28 4.41 12.32
CA ASP A 135 -19.67 4.59 12.75
C ASP A 135 -19.81 4.95 14.23
N ASP A 136 -18.83 4.61 15.07
CA ASP A 136 -18.82 5.02 16.47
C ASP A 136 -18.23 6.43 16.61
N LEU A 137 -19.13 7.41 16.56
CA LEU A 137 -18.82 8.83 16.73
C LEU A 137 -18.64 9.26 18.20
N SER A 138 -19.00 8.38 19.15
CA SER A 138 -18.89 8.67 20.58
C SER A 138 -17.49 8.39 21.12
N CYS A 139 -16.79 7.44 20.51
CA CYS A 139 -15.42 7.10 20.84
C CYS A 139 -14.43 8.14 20.29
N SER A 140 -13.72 8.81 21.21
CA SER A 140 -12.58 9.69 20.94
C SER A 140 -11.45 9.28 21.88
N GLN A 141 -10.47 8.54 21.36
CA GLN A 141 -9.34 7.99 22.13
C GLN A 141 -8.02 8.60 21.66
N SER A 142 -7.09 8.76 22.59
CA SER A 142 -5.67 9.01 22.27
C SER A 142 -4.92 7.69 22.06
N GLU A 143 -3.66 7.77 21.61
CA GLU A 143 -2.76 6.62 21.51
C GLU A 143 -2.53 5.90 22.84
N LEU A 144 -2.60 6.61 23.97
CA LEU A 144 -2.44 6.06 25.33
C LEU A 144 -3.65 5.22 25.78
N GLU A 145 -4.80 5.40 25.12
CA GLU A 145 -6.06 4.74 25.43
C GLU A 145 -6.47 3.81 24.29
N ALA A 146 -5.47 3.23 23.61
CA ALA A 146 -5.69 2.34 22.48
C ALA A 146 -6.57 1.15 22.86
N SER A 147 -7.60 0.91 22.04
CA SER A 147 -8.51 -0.21 22.21
C SER A 147 -7.82 -1.54 21.92
N ASP A 148 -8.24 -2.61 22.60
CA ASP A 148 -7.81 -3.97 22.25
C ASP A 148 -8.31 -4.37 20.84
N LEU A 149 -7.62 -5.33 20.23
CA LEU A 149 -7.98 -5.92 18.95
C LEU A 149 -8.49 -7.36 19.11
N GLN A 150 -9.71 -7.61 18.63
CA GLN A 150 -10.27 -8.96 18.51
C GLN A 150 -9.93 -9.54 17.12
N VAL A 151 -8.95 -10.43 17.07
CA VAL A 151 -8.53 -11.09 15.80
C VAL A 151 -9.44 -12.29 15.49
N VAL A 152 -9.89 -12.37 14.24
CA VAL A 152 -10.77 -13.43 13.70
C VAL A 152 -10.08 -14.12 12.53
N THR A 153 -9.94 -15.45 12.59
CA THR A 153 -9.15 -16.22 11.61
C THR A 153 -9.97 -17.07 10.64
N LYS A 154 -11.19 -17.53 10.99
CA LYS A 154 -11.86 -18.59 10.20
C LYS A 154 -13.40 -18.55 10.09
N SER A 155 -14.10 -17.60 10.70
CA SER A 155 -15.59 -17.57 10.66
C SER A 155 -16.14 -16.25 10.10
N PRO A 156 -16.13 -16.04 8.76
CA PRO A 156 -16.66 -14.83 8.15
C PRO A 156 -18.17 -14.62 8.41
N ALA A 157 -18.91 -15.72 8.69
CA ALA A 157 -20.35 -15.69 8.95
C ALA A 157 -20.72 -15.10 10.32
N GLU A 158 -19.83 -15.18 11.31
CA GLU A 158 -20.06 -14.66 12.66
C GLU A 158 -19.70 -13.19 12.82
N ILE A 159 -19.12 -12.58 11.78
CA ILE A 159 -18.61 -11.21 11.81
C ILE A 159 -19.63 -10.18 12.33
N PRO A 160 -20.92 -10.21 11.97
CA PRO A 160 -21.89 -9.25 12.52
C PRO A 160 -22.01 -9.36 14.05
N ARG A 161 -22.12 -10.59 14.57
CA ARG A 161 -22.24 -10.88 16.00
C ARG A 161 -20.95 -10.52 16.74
N LEU A 162 -19.80 -10.91 16.19
CA LEU A 162 -18.49 -10.63 16.79
C LEU A 162 -18.20 -9.13 16.82
N ARG A 163 -18.60 -8.40 15.78
CA ARG A 163 -18.45 -6.94 15.73
C ARG A 163 -19.28 -6.29 16.83
N GLU A 164 -20.55 -6.66 16.94
CA GLU A 164 -21.44 -6.12 17.98
C GLU A 164 -20.88 -6.36 19.40
N VAL A 165 -20.39 -7.57 19.68
CA VAL A 165 -19.79 -7.89 20.99
C VAL A 165 -18.50 -7.08 21.20
N SER A 166 -17.64 -6.99 20.19
CA SER A 166 -16.36 -6.27 20.28
C SER A 166 -16.59 -4.78 20.53
N THR A 167 -17.51 -4.14 19.80
CA THR A 167 -17.85 -2.73 19.99
C THR A 167 -18.40 -2.46 21.40
N ARG A 168 -19.27 -3.34 21.92
CA ARG A 168 -19.77 -3.22 23.31
C ARG A 168 -18.67 -3.36 24.37
N GLN A 169 -17.59 -4.06 24.06
CA GLN A 169 -16.43 -4.23 24.92
C GLN A 169 -15.36 -3.14 24.70
N GLY A 170 -15.61 -2.15 23.85
CA GLY A 170 -14.62 -1.12 23.50
C GLY A 170 -13.43 -1.69 22.73
N ARG A 171 -13.64 -2.73 21.91
CA ARG A 171 -12.62 -3.39 21.10
C ARG A 171 -12.88 -3.19 19.61
N HIS A 172 -11.81 -3.19 18.84
CA HIS A 172 -11.88 -3.22 17.38
C HIS A 172 -11.85 -4.67 16.89
N LEU A 173 -12.59 -4.95 15.82
CA LEU A 173 -12.57 -6.27 15.18
C LEU A 173 -11.52 -6.29 14.06
N CYS A 174 -10.82 -7.41 13.90
CA CYS A 174 -9.89 -7.63 12.81
C CYS A 174 -10.09 -8.99 12.16
N LEU A 175 -10.04 -9.02 10.83
CA LEU A 175 -9.94 -10.24 10.04
C LEU A 175 -8.49 -10.50 9.68
N GLN A 176 -7.98 -11.67 10.06
CA GLN A 176 -6.61 -12.08 9.73
C GLN A 176 -6.60 -12.87 8.41
N LEU A 177 -5.94 -12.32 7.39
CA LEU A 177 -5.70 -13.00 6.12
C LEU A 177 -4.53 -13.98 6.23
N ASN A 178 -3.42 -13.52 6.85
CA ASN A 178 -2.21 -14.33 7.02
C ASN A 178 -1.81 -14.43 8.49
N GLY A 179 -1.51 -15.66 8.92
CA GLY A 179 -0.85 -16.02 10.18
C GLY A 179 0.50 -15.33 10.36
N PRO A 180 1.02 -15.20 11.60
CA PRO A 180 2.44 -14.95 11.77
C PRO A 180 3.22 -16.14 11.22
N SER A 181 4.18 -15.89 10.33
CA SER A 181 5.01 -16.91 9.69
C SER A 181 6.47 -16.85 10.15
N GLY A 182 6.85 -15.80 10.89
CA GLY A 182 8.25 -15.50 11.21
C GLY A 182 9.01 -14.81 10.07
N VAL A 183 8.37 -14.63 8.91
CA VAL A 183 8.88 -13.84 7.79
C VAL A 183 8.15 -12.51 7.79
N GLY A 184 8.88 -11.42 7.98
CA GLY A 184 8.29 -10.08 8.01
C GLY A 184 7.72 -9.66 6.67
N ALA A 185 6.53 -9.08 6.70
CA ALA A 185 5.96 -8.38 5.56
C ALA A 185 6.59 -6.98 5.49
N THR A 186 7.01 -6.56 4.31
CA THR A 186 7.82 -5.33 4.10
C THR A 186 7.17 -4.34 3.15
N ALA A 187 6.21 -4.79 2.33
CA ALA A 187 5.45 -3.92 1.42
C ALA A 187 3.96 -4.26 1.43
N LEU A 188 3.12 -3.24 1.28
CA LEU A 188 1.67 -3.36 1.25
C LEU A 188 1.08 -2.32 0.30
N GLN A 189 0.21 -2.76 -0.61
CA GLN A 189 -0.55 -1.87 -1.50
C GLN A 189 -1.91 -2.49 -1.85
N TYR A 190 -2.98 -1.71 -1.71
CA TYR A 190 -4.29 -2.10 -2.22
C TYR A 190 -4.43 -1.55 -3.64
N ILE A 191 -4.84 -2.42 -4.57
CA ILE A 191 -4.95 -2.12 -5.99
C ILE A 191 -6.44 -2.10 -6.35
N PRO A 192 -7.10 -0.93 -6.41
CA PRO A 192 -8.55 -0.87 -6.60
C PRO A 192 -9.03 -1.46 -7.92
N ARG A 193 -8.19 -1.40 -8.97
CA ARG A 193 -8.53 -1.91 -10.31
C ARG A 193 -8.54 -3.43 -10.42
N THR A 194 -7.80 -4.14 -9.57
CA THR A 194 -7.85 -5.61 -9.51
C THR A 194 -8.54 -6.10 -8.24
N ASN A 195 -8.90 -5.19 -7.33
CA ASN A 195 -9.44 -5.47 -6.01
C ASN A 195 -8.56 -6.45 -5.22
N GLN A 196 -7.24 -6.36 -5.42
CA GLN A 196 -6.25 -7.17 -4.75
C GLN A 196 -5.46 -6.34 -3.75
N LEU A 197 -5.12 -6.96 -2.62
CA LEU A 197 -4.11 -6.47 -1.68
C LEU A 197 -2.80 -7.18 -2.00
N ALA A 198 -1.81 -6.43 -2.49
CA ALA A 198 -0.46 -6.92 -2.72
C ALA A 198 0.34 -6.83 -1.41
N VAL A 199 0.96 -7.94 -1.02
CA VAL A 199 1.80 -8.05 0.18
C VAL A 199 3.17 -8.59 -0.25
N GLY A 200 4.21 -7.83 0.04
CA GLY A 200 5.60 -8.20 -0.19
C GLY A 200 6.28 -8.59 1.12
N PHE A 201 7.19 -9.56 1.05
CA PHE A 201 7.87 -10.13 2.22
C PHE A 201 9.39 -9.93 2.15
N SER A 202 10.01 -10.02 3.32
CA SER A 202 11.45 -9.88 3.54
C SER A 202 12.31 -10.95 2.83
N ASP A 203 11.72 -12.10 2.51
CA ASP A 203 12.33 -13.20 1.78
C ASP A 203 12.08 -13.13 0.26
N GLY A 204 11.57 -12.01 -0.24
CA GLY A 204 11.31 -11.78 -1.66
C GLY A 204 10.04 -12.42 -2.20
N TYR A 205 9.20 -13.02 -1.34
CA TYR A 205 7.89 -13.49 -1.76
C TYR A 205 6.89 -12.35 -1.91
N LEU A 206 5.96 -12.54 -2.85
CA LEU A 206 4.81 -11.69 -3.09
C LEU A 206 3.54 -12.52 -2.91
N GLN A 207 2.51 -11.92 -2.32
CA GLN A 207 1.15 -12.47 -2.27
C GLN A 207 0.16 -11.46 -2.84
N LEU A 208 -0.80 -11.94 -3.65
CA LEU A 208 -1.97 -11.17 -4.06
C LEU A 208 -3.21 -11.77 -3.40
N TRP A 209 -3.90 -10.98 -2.59
CA TRP A 209 -5.13 -11.38 -1.91
C TRP A 209 -6.33 -10.68 -2.53
N ASN A 210 -7.32 -11.43 -2.98
CA ASN A 210 -8.54 -10.85 -3.54
C ASN A 210 -9.49 -10.42 -2.41
N MET A 211 -9.85 -9.14 -2.36
CA MET A 211 -10.69 -8.59 -1.29
C MET A 211 -12.19 -8.94 -1.44
N LYS A 212 -12.62 -9.41 -2.61
CA LYS A 212 -13.97 -9.95 -2.83
C LYS A 212 -14.13 -11.35 -2.25
N THR A 213 -13.11 -12.20 -2.41
CA THR A 213 -13.16 -13.63 -2.02
C THR A 213 -12.40 -13.93 -0.73
N LEU A 214 -11.56 -13.00 -0.26
CA LEU A 214 -10.58 -13.17 0.82
C LEU A 214 -9.61 -14.33 0.59
N LYS A 215 -9.36 -14.69 -0.67
CA LYS A 215 -8.43 -15.77 -1.05
C LYS A 215 -7.12 -15.19 -1.55
N LYS A 216 -6.04 -15.92 -1.26
CA LYS A 216 -4.72 -15.71 -1.87
C LYS A 216 -4.77 -16.26 -3.29
N GLU A 217 -4.78 -15.38 -4.28
CA GLU A 217 -4.83 -15.74 -5.72
C GLU A 217 -3.43 -16.00 -6.29
N TYR A 218 -2.40 -15.38 -5.71
CA TYR A 218 -1.02 -15.56 -6.15
C TYR A 218 -0.06 -15.62 -4.96
N HIS A 219 0.97 -16.45 -5.10
CA HIS A 219 2.09 -16.56 -4.17
C HIS A 219 3.33 -17.10 -4.89
N SER A 220 4.37 -16.28 -5.03
CA SER A 220 5.66 -16.70 -5.59
C SER A 220 6.79 -15.84 -5.05
N GLN A 221 8.01 -16.38 -5.10
CA GLN A 221 9.22 -15.59 -4.95
C GLN A 221 9.49 -14.86 -6.27
N LEU A 222 9.90 -13.59 -6.19
CA LEU A 222 10.35 -12.82 -7.35
C LEU A 222 11.72 -13.31 -7.83
N GLU A 223 12.06 -13.05 -9.09
CA GLU A 223 13.30 -13.57 -9.69
C GLU A 223 14.57 -13.02 -9.03
N GLY A 224 14.51 -11.87 -8.36
CA GLY A 224 15.63 -11.35 -7.55
C GLY A 224 15.91 -12.14 -6.27
N GLY A 225 15.17 -13.23 -6.02
CA GLY A 225 15.44 -14.17 -4.93
C GLY A 225 15.10 -13.61 -3.55
N GLY A 226 15.90 -13.97 -2.54
CA GLY A 226 15.69 -13.67 -1.12
C GLY A 226 15.87 -12.21 -0.71
N VAL A 227 15.58 -11.25 -1.58
CA VAL A 227 15.68 -9.81 -1.33
C VAL A 227 14.30 -9.26 -1.02
N ALA A 228 14.18 -8.50 0.07
CA ALA A 228 12.91 -7.95 0.55
C ALA A 228 12.18 -7.16 -0.53
N VAL A 229 10.88 -7.41 -0.66
CA VAL A 229 10.01 -6.59 -1.50
C VAL A 229 9.74 -5.27 -0.78
N TYR A 230 10.17 -4.16 -1.36
CA TYR A 230 10.20 -2.85 -0.72
C TYR A 230 8.97 -2.00 -1.01
N THR A 231 8.48 -2.01 -2.25
CA THR A 231 7.28 -1.25 -2.64
C THR A 231 6.66 -1.78 -3.93
N PHE A 232 5.46 -1.29 -4.21
CA PHE A 232 4.69 -1.61 -5.40
C PHE A 232 4.22 -0.36 -6.15
N THR A 233 4.05 -0.48 -7.46
CA THR A 233 3.23 0.46 -8.23
C THR A 233 2.53 -0.22 -9.39
N PHE A 234 1.30 0.19 -9.69
CA PHE A 234 0.46 -0.47 -10.68
C PHE A 234 0.43 0.33 -11.98
N GLN A 235 0.32 -0.33 -13.14
CA GLN A 235 0.09 0.28 -14.45
C GLN A 235 -0.98 -0.48 -15.25
N GLU A 236 -1.86 0.26 -15.92
CA GLU A 236 -2.72 -0.29 -16.99
C GLU A 236 -2.19 0.16 -18.35
N PRO A 237 -2.07 -0.75 -19.34
CA PRO A 237 -1.74 -0.38 -20.71
C PRO A 237 -2.95 0.24 -21.41
N GLU A 238 -2.71 1.05 -22.44
CA GLU A 238 -3.75 1.64 -23.28
C GLU A 238 -4.57 0.56 -24.00
N ASN A 239 -3.89 -0.46 -24.54
CA ASN A 239 -4.51 -1.53 -25.29
C ASN A 239 -3.81 -2.86 -25.01
N ASP A 240 -4.55 -3.80 -24.44
CA ASP A 240 -4.09 -5.19 -24.28
C ASP A 240 -5.20 -6.16 -24.71
N PRO A 241 -4.90 -7.15 -25.57
CA PRO A 241 -5.90 -8.06 -26.11
C PRO A 241 -6.38 -9.14 -25.12
N ARG A 242 -5.76 -9.27 -23.94
CA ARG A 242 -6.00 -10.34 -22.97
C ARG A 242 -6.29 -9.82 -21.56
N ASN A 243 -6.78 -8.58 -21.46
CA ASN A 243 -7.07 -7.92 -20.18
C ASN A 243 -5.87 -7.95 -19.21
N CYS A 244 -4.65 -7.76 -19.73
CA CYS A 244 -3.48 -7.66 -18.87
C CYS A 244 -3.39 -6.27 -18.23
N CYS A 245 -2.93 -6.26 -16.98
CA CYS A 245 -2.39 -5.08 -16.33
C CYS A 245 -1.07 -5.45 -15.62
N TYR A 246 -0.39 -4.47 -15.05
CA TYR A 246 0.97 -4.65 -14.58
C TYR A 246 1.17 -4.16 -13.16
N LEU A 247 1.97 -4.91 -12.41
CA LEU A 247 2.41 -4.55 -11.07
C LEU A 247 3.94 -4.55 -11.05
N TRP A 248 4.52 -3.37 -10.83
CA TRP A 248 5.90 -3.27 -10.44
C TRP A 248 6.07 -3.71 -8.99
N ALA A 249 6.99 -4.62 -8.75
CA ALA A 249 7.53 -4.93 -7.44
C ALA A 249 9.00 -4.50 -7.41
N VAL A 250 9.36 -3.66 -6.45
CA VAL A 250 10.77 -3.28 -6.24
C VAL A 250 11.33 -4.14 -5.13
N GLN A 251 12.42 -4.85 -5.38
CA GLN A 251 13.19 -5.51 -4.34
C GLN A 251 14.35 -4.60 -3.93
N SER A 252 14.55 -4.45 -2.61
CA SER A 252 15.61 -3.61 -2.08
C SER A 252 16.19 -4.19 -0.79
N SER A 253 17.49 -4.03 -0.62
CA SER A 253 18.23 -4.36 0.61
C SER A 253 18.72 -3.12 1.36
N GLN A 254 18.18 -1.94 1.02
CA GLN A 254 18.63 -0.63 1.52
C GLN A 254 18.42 -0.41 3.03
N ASP A 255 17.52 -1.15 3.66
CA ASP A 255 17.29 -1.09 5.11
C ASP A 255 18.21 -2.06 5.87
N LEU A 256 19.01 -2.85 5.13
CA LEU A 256 20.06 -3.72 5.63
C LEU A 256 21.43 -3.18 5.17
N GLU A 257 22.52 -3.91 5.42
CA GLU A 257 23.85 -3.56 4.91
C GLU A 257 24.01 -3.79 3.38
N GLY A 258 22.91 -3.97 2.65
CA GLY A 258 22.91 -4.28 1.21
C GLY A 258 22.88 -3.05 0.30
N ASP A 259 23.27 -3.28 -0.95
CA ASP A 259 23.29 -2.27 -2.03
C ASP A 259 22.37 -2.65 -3.20
N THR A 260 21.57 -3.71 -3.06
CA THR A 260 20.74 -4.22 -4.16
C THR A 260 19.43 -3.43 -4.26
N VAL A 261 19.14 -2.91 -5.46
CA VAL A 261 17.82 -2.37 -5.83
C VAL A 261 17.48 -2.85 -7.24
N SER A 262 16.39 -3.62 -7.36
CA SER A 262 15.94 -4.20 -8.63
C SER A 262 14.46 -3.95 -8.86
N LEU A 263 14.10 -3.60 -10.08
CA LEU A 263 12.72 -3.42 -10.54
C LEU A 263 12.24 -4.69 -11.23
N ARG A 264 11.06 -5.19 -10.86
CA ARG A 264 10.44 -6.39 -11.42
C ARG A 264 9.03 -6.05 -11.92
N LEU A 265 8.76 -6.24 -13.20
CA LEU A 265 7.46 -5.98 -13.81
C LEU A 265 6.68 -7.28 -13.92
N LEU A 266 5.60 -7.40 -13.15
CA LEU A 266 4.69 -8.54 -13.21
C LEU A 266 3.53 -8.22 -14.14
N GLN A 267 3.27 -9.10 -15.10
CA GLN A 267 2.06 -9.12 -15.91
C GLN A 267 0.99 -9.94 -15.21
N LEU A 268 -0.16 -9.33 -14.95
CA LEU A 268 -1.34 -10.00 -14.40
C LEU A 268 -2.39 -10.06 -15.50
N ALA A 269 -2.78 -11.28 -15.89
CA ALA A 269 -3.84 -11.50 -16.88
C ALA A 269 -5.13 -11.95 -16.20
N PHE A 270 -6.25 -11.41 -16.67
CA PHE A 270 -7.56 -11.64 -16.08
C PHE A 270 -8.57 -12.11 -17.12
N SER A 271 -9.48 -12.98 -16.67
CA SER A 271 -10.57 -13.49 -17.51
C SER A 271 -11.54 -12.39 -17.94
N GLU A 272 -11.76 -11.38 -17.10
CA GLU A 272 -12.77 -10.34 -17.31
C GLU A 272 -12.23 -8.95 -16.96
N ARG A 273 -12.66 -7.95 -17.74
CA ARG A 273 -12.48 -6.52 -17.49
C ARG A 273 -13.84 -5.85 -17.52
N LYS A 274 -14.32 -5.38 -16.36
CA LYS A 274 -15.64 -4.76 -16.19
C LYS A 274 -15.52 -3.27 -16.00
N CYS A 275 -16.42 -2.51 -16.62
CA CYS A 275 -16.68 -1.13 -16.26
C CYS A 275 -17.78 -1.11 -15.20
N LEU A 276 -17.46 -0.65 -14.00
CA LEU A 276 -18.45 -0.43 -12.96
C LEU A 276 -19.34 0.76 -13.36
N SER A 277 -20.55 0.85 -12.81
CA SER A 277 -21.44 2.00 -13.00
C SER A 277 -20.83 3.35 -12.57
N SER A 278 -19.77 3.30 -11.76
CA SER A 278 -18.95 4.46 -11.39
C SER A 278 -17.96 4.93 -12.48
N GLY A 279 -17.89 4.25 -13.62
CA GLY A 279 -16.92 4.47 -14.69
C GLY A 279 -15.52 3.89 -14.40
N LYS A 280 -15.34 3.22 -13.25
CA LYS A 280 -14.06 2.59 -12.88
C LYS A 280 -13.92 1.20 -13.48
N ILE A 281 -12.69 0.87 -13.84
CA ILE A 281 -12.33 -0.45 -14.37
C ILE A 281 -12.09 -1.39 -13.21
N LEU A 282 -12.61 -2.62 -13.33
CA LEU A 282 -12.36 -3.72 -12.42
C LEU A 282 -11.97 -4.97 -13.23
N TYR A 283 -10.79 -5.49 -12.97
CA TYR A 283 -10.30 -6.76 -13.47
C TYR A 283 -10.73 -7.89 -12.52
N GLU A 284 -11.25 -8.99 -13.06
CA GLU A 284 -11.73 -10.13 -12.28
C GLU A 284 -11.28 -11.47 -12.86
N GLY A 285 -11.05 -12.43 -11.95
CA GLY A 285 -10.59 -13.78 -12.29
C GLY A 285 -9.16 -13.78 -12.79
N LEU A 286 -8.19 -13.61 -11.88
CA LEU A 286 -6.77 -13.72 -12.20
C LEU A 286 -6.48 -15.12 -12.79
N GLU A 287 -5.98 -15.16 -14.01
CA GLU A 287 -5.65 -16.41 -14.71
C GLU A 287 -4.19 -16.80 -14.50
N TYR A 288 -3.28 -15.82 -14.62
CA TYR A 288 -1.87 -15.99 -14.31
C TYR A 288 -1.21 -14.66 -13.92
N CYS A 289 -0.05 -14.78 -13.28
CA CYS A 289 0.82 -13.66 -12.92
C CYS A 289 2.28 -14.11 -13.14
N GLU A 290 3.00 -13.42 -14.02
CA GLU A 290 4.37 -13.76 -14.41
C GLU A 290 5.25 -12.52 -14.51
N GLU A 291 6.53 -12.67 -14.20
CA GLU A 291 7.51 -11.61 -14.43
C GLU A 291 7.80 -11.48 -15.94
N ARG A 292 7.80 -10.24 -16.45
CA ARG A 292 7.93 -9.95 -17.88
C ARG A 292 9.02 -8.96 -18.22
N TYR A 293 9.51 -8.20 -17.23
CA TYR A 293 10.65 -7.32 -17.40
C TYR A 293 11.36 -7.15 -16.08
N SER A 294 12.69 -7.09 -16.14
CA SER A 294 13.50 -6.90 -14.97
C SER A 294 14.64 -5.92 -15.21
N GLN A 295 14.97 -5.11 -14.20
CA GLN A 295 16.05 -4.14 -14.28
C GLN A 295 16.75 -3.95 -12.94
N GLU A 296 18.03 -4.31 -12.90
CA GLU A 296 18.93 -3.98 -11.80
C GLU A 296 19.32 -2.50 -11.88
N LEU A 297 19.08 -1.75 -10.79
CA LEU A 297 19.54 -0.36 -10.66
C LEU A 297 20.92 -0.29 -10.00
N SER A 298 21.26 -1.31 -9.21
CA SER A 298 22.56 -1.53 -8.61
C SER A 298 23.50 -2.24 -9.60
N GLY A 299 24.63 -1.61 -9.96
CA GLY A 299 25.81 -2.35 -10.42
C GLY A 299 26.24 -2.33 -11.90
N THR A 300 25.57 -1.68 -12.86
CA THR A 300 26.00 -1.79 -14.28
C THR A 300 25.92 -0.53 -15.15
N ALA A 301 25.30 0.56 -14.69
CA ALA A 301 25.14 1.76 -15.52
C ALA A 301 26.36 2.72 -15.51
N PHE A 302 27.39 2.49 -14.67
CA PHE A 302 28.53 3.40 -14.52
C PHE A 302 29.88 2.68 -14.65
N PRO A 303 30.69 2.96 -15.69
CA PRO A 303 31.94 2.25 -16.00
C PRO A 303 33.13 2.66 -15.11
N LEU A 304 32.90 3.00 -13.83
CA LEU A 304 33.97 3.38 -12.91
C LEU A 304 34.23 2.22 -11.93
N ARG A 305 35.32 1.49 -12.21
CA ARG A 305 36.01 0.49 -11.36
C ARG A 305 35.40 0.25 -9.98
N ALA A 306 34.86 -0.95 -9.74
CA ALA A 306 34.84 -1.67 -8.46
C ALA A 306 34.88 -0.81 -7.17
N GLN A 307 34.04 0.21 -7.08
CA GLN A 307 33.83 0.97 -5.85
C GLN A 307 32.59 0.42 -5.20
N THR A 308 32.65 0.17 -3.90
CA THR A 308 31.46 -0.14 -3.12
C THR A 308 30.48 1.02 -3.26
N THR A 309 29.29 0.74 -3.77
CA THR A 309 28.21 1.71 -3.89
C THR A 309 27.18 1.48 -2.79
N ASN A 310 26.35 2.50 -2.55
CA ASN A 310 25.13 2.37 -1.77
C ASN A 310 24.00 3.01 -2.57
N THR A 311 23.01 2.18 -2.91
CA THR A 311 21.91 2.46 -3.81
C THR A 311 20.65 2.35 -2.99
N ARG A 312 19.82 3.38 -3.05
CA ARG A 312 18.54 3.40 -2.35
C ARG A 312 17.44 3.96 -3.23
N LEU A 313 16.29 3.30 -3.21
CA LEU A 313 15.07 3.83 -3.81
C LEU A 313 14.55 4.99 -2.94
N LEU A 314 14.25 6.11 -3.60
CA LEU A 314 13.61 7.27 -2.97
C LEU A 314 12.09 7.25 -3.15
N SER A 315 11.63 6.93 -4.36
CA SER A 315 10.20 6.89 -4.68
C SER A 315 9.91 6.00 -5.88
N CYS A 316 8.70 5.45 -5.89
CA CYS A 316 8.09 4.72 -6.99
C CYS A 316 6.64 5.19 -7.10
N GLN A 317 6.25 5.67 -8.28
CA GLN A 317 4.90 6.20 -8.50
C GLN A 317 4.46 5.99 -9.95
N THR A 318 3.18 5.72 -10.16
CA THR A 318 2.58 5.70 -11.50
C THR A 318 1.79 6.99 -11.74
N ILE A 319 1.93 7.53 -12.95
CA ILE A 319 1.10 8.60 -13.49
C ILE A 319 0.32 8.03 -14.67
N GLU A 320 -1.00 8.13 -14.58
CA GLU A 320 -1.91 7.72 -15.64
C GLU A 320 -2.79 8.88 -16.07
N LYS A 321 -3.00 8.99 -17.38
CA LYS A 321 -3.92 9.94 -17.99
C LYS A 321 -5.00 9.17 -18.71
N PHE A 322 -6.25 9.60 -18.52
CA PHE A 322 -7.41 9.09 -19.22
C PHE A 322 -7.97 10.24 -20.06
N ARG A 323 -8.04 10.06 -21.38
CA ARG A 323 -8.70 11.04 -22.26
C ARG A 323 -10.16 10.64 -22.51
N PRO A 324 -11.11 11.57 -22.32
CA PRO A 324 -12.45 11.40 -22.88
C PRO A 324 -12.33 11.46 -24.41
N HIS A 325 -12.84 10.45 -25.12
CA HIS A 325 -12.86 10.43 -26.58
C HIS A 325 -14.12 11.18 -27.06
N PRO A 326 -14.01 12.34 -27.73
CA PRO A 326 -15.16 13.18 -28.09
C PRO A 326 -16.07 12.59 -29.17
N ASP A 327 -15.57 11.63 -29.98
CA ASP A 327 -16.29 11.06 -31.12
C ASP A 327 -16.92 9.68 -30.85
N ARG A 328 -16.91 9.22 -29.58
CA ARG A 328 -17.51 7.93 -29.21
C ARG A 328 -18.95 8.15 -28.76
N ASP A 329 -19.89 7.76 -29.61
CA ASP A 329 -21.32 7.70 -29.29
C ASP A 329 -21.52 7.04 -27.91
N ASP A 330 -22.30 7.68 -27.02
CA ASP A 330 -22.61 7.25 -25.64
C ASP A 330 -23.19 5.82 -25.52
N SER A 331 -23.42 5.15 -26.66
CA SER A 331 -23.97 3.79 -26.76
C SER A 331 -22.92 2.68 -26.73
N MET A 332 -21.63 2.98 -26.94
CA MET A 332 -20.55 1.99 -26.88
C MET A 332 -19.82 2.09 -25.54
N ASN A 333 -20.12 1.14 -24.66
CA ASN A 333 -19.46 0.86 -23.38
C ASN A 333 -17.98 0.43 -23.53
N GLU A 334 -17.21 1.04 -24.43
CA GLU A 334 -15.76 0.81 -24.53
C GLU A 334 -15.05 1.49 -23.35
N VAL A 335 -14.89 0.68 -22.33
CA VAL A 335 -14.17 0.88 -21.07
C VAL A 335 -12.80 1.53 -21.31
N ALA A 336 -12.66 2.83 -21.00
CA ALA A 336 -11.45 3.60 -21.31
C ALA A 336 -10.26 3.20 -20.42
N SER A 337 -9.26 2.56 -21.01
CA SER A 337 -7.90 2.45 -20.45
C SER A 337 -7.19 3.81 -20.48
N PRO A 338 -6.12 4.01 -19.70
CA PRO A 338 -5.34 5.24 -19.79
C PRO A 338 -4.59 5.32 -21.14
N ASP A 339 -4.64 6.48 -21.80
CA ASP A 339 -3.87 6.75 -23.03
C ASP A 339 -2.38 6.98 -22.73
N THR A 340 -2.05 7.31 -21.48
CA THR A 340 -0.69 7.43 -20.99
C THR A 340 -0.60 6.75 -19.64
N SER A 341 0.36 5.84 -19.50
CA SER A 341 0.65 5.17 -18.23
C SER A 341 2.15 5.05 -18.09
N VAL A 342 2.71 5.82 -17.15
CA VAL A 342 4.15 5.86 -16.89
C VAL A 342 4.44 5.59 -15.41
N SER A 343 5.44 4.77 -15.13
CA SER A 343 5.99 4.61 -13.77
C SER A 343 7.29 5.38 -13.66
N ILE A 344 7.40 6.18 -12.60
CA ILE A 344 8.57 6.99 -12.28
C ILE A 344 9.26 6.35 -11.07
N PHE A 345 10.53 6.02 -11.26
CA PHE A 345 11.42 5.52 -10.23
C PHE A 345 12.48 6.57 -9.96
N SER A 346 12.64 6.98 -8.71
CA SER A 346 13.74 7.84 -8.30
C SER A 346 14.63 7.10 -7.29
N TRP A 347 15.93 7.15 -7.50
CA TRP A 347 16.91 6.48 -6.65
C TRP A 347 18.18 7.31 -6.51
N GLN A 348 18.94 7.01 -5.47
CA GLN A 348 20.23 7.62 -5.19
C GLN A 348 21.32 6.56 -5.19
N VAL A 349 22.48 6.91 -5.72
CA VAL A 349 23.70 6.11 -5.68
C VAL A 349 24.80 6.93 -5.01
N LYS A 350 25.45 6.36 -4.00
CA LYS A 350 26.61 6.94 -3.33
C LYS A 350 27.80 5.99 -3.44
N ALA A 351 28.82 6.38 -4.20
CA ALA A 351 30.07 5.63 -4.22
C ALA A 351 30.90 5.90 -2.95
N TYR A 352 31.66 4.89 -2.49
CA TYR A 352 32.57 5.07 -1.37
C TYR A 352 33.59 6.18 -1.65
N GLY A 353 33.78 7.07 -0.68
CA GLY A 353 34.64 8.26 -0.81
C GLY A 353 34.02 9.43 -1.58
N GLN A 354 32.82 9.26 -2.16
CA GLN A 354 32.07 10.38 -2.76
C GLN A 354 31.34 11.16 -1.67
N GLY A 355 31.52 12.49 -1.65
CA GLY A 355 30.88 13.37 -0.67
C GLY A 355 29.36 13.45 -0.83
N THR A 356 28.88 13.70 -2.04
CA THR A 356 27.46 13.85 -2.36
C THR A 356 26.92 12.69 -3.20
N PRO A 357 25.74 12.13 -2.89
CA PRO A 357 25.13 11.08 -3.71
C PRO A 357 24.63 11.64 -5.06
N THR A 358 24.68 10.83 -6.11
CA THR A 358 24.04 11.14 -7.39
C THR A 358 22.59 10.65 -7.36
N THR A 359 21.65 11.47 -7.86
CA THR A 359 20.22 11.14 -7.89
C THR A 359 19.77 10.93 -9.33
N TYR A 360 18.97 9.89 -9.57
CA TYR A 360 18.44 9.51 -10.88
C TYR A 360 16.91 9.49 -10.86
N ILE A 361 16.32 9.74 -12.02
CA ILE A 361 14.89 9.58 -12.29
C ILE A 361 14.76 8.76 -13.56
N GLY A 362 14.19 7.57 -13.45
CA GLY A 362 13.83 6.71 -14.56
C GLY A 362 12.33 6.79 -14.81
N VAL A 363 11.94 6.86 -16.09
CA VAL A 363 10.55 6.88 -16.52
C VAL A 363 10.32 5.69 -17.43
N PHE A 364 9.44 4.79 -17.01
CA PHE A 364 9.03 3.63 -17.78
C PHE A 364 7.62 3.87 -18.33
N ASP A 365 7.47 3.82 -19.66
CA ASP A 365 6.18 3.96 -20.34
C ASP A 365 5.71 2.58 -20.81
N ILE A 366 4.61 2.09 -20.24
CA ILE A 366 4.11 0.74 -20.53
C ILE A 366 3.69 0.62 -21.99
N ASN A 367 3.11 1.67 -22.58
CA ASN A 367 2.64 1.64 -23.98
C ASN A 367 3.84 1.62 -24.93
N ARG A 368 4.92 2.32 -24.61
CA ARG A 368 6.17 2.27 -25.39
C ARG A 368 6.89 0.94 -25.24
N TRP A 369 6.84 0.31 -24.07
CA TRP A 369 7.34 -1.05 -23.87
C TRP A 369 6.57 -2.08 -24.72
N TYR A 370 5.24 -1.95 -24.83
CA TYR A 370 4.44 -2.73 -25.79
C TYR A 370 4.89 -2.51 -27.23
N HIS A 371 5.07 -1.25 -27.66
CA HIS A 371 5.56 -0.93 -29.00
C HIS A 371 6.94 -1.54 -29.29
N ALA A 372 7.82 -1.58 -28.29
CA ALA A 372 9.13 -2.19 -28.35
C ALA A 372 9.11 -3.74 -28.37
N GLN A 373 7.92 -4.35 -28.49
CA GLN A 373 7.72 -5.81 -28.48
C GLN A 373 8.00 -6.47 -27.14
N MET A 374 7.76 -5.75 -26.04
CA MET A 374 7.81 -6.28 -24.67
C MET A 374 9.14 -6.99 -24.35
N PRO A 375 10.30 -6.31 -24.50
CA PRO A 375 11.59 -6.90 -24.12
C PRO A 375 11.58 -7.25 -22.63
N ASP A 376 12.32 -8.29 -22.25
CA ASP A 376 12.40 -8.77 -20.86
C ASP A 376 13.49 -8.08 -20.03
N SER A 377 14.39 -7.36 -20.69
CA SER A 377 15.53 -6.67 -20.09
C SER A 377 16.05 -5.58 -21.06
N LEU A 378 17.04 -4.79 -20.62
CA LEU A 378 17.66 -3.71 -21.40
C LEU A 378 18.58 -4.20 -22.52
#